data_AF-A0A916XQR7-F1
#
_entry.id   AF-A0A916XQR7-F1
#
_cell.length_a   1.000
_cell.length_b   1.000
_cell.length_c   1.000
_cell.angle_alpha   90.00
_cell.angle_beta   90.00
_cell.angle_gamma   90.00
#
_symmetry.space_group_name_H-M   'P 1'
#
loop_
_entity.id
_entity.type
_entity.pdbx_description
1 polymer ?
#
loop_
_entity_poly.entity_id
_entity_poly.type
_entity_poly.pdbx_seq_one_letter_code
_entity_poly.pdbx_strand_id
1 'polypeptide(L)'
;MPNIEHMLEELEADIAAGEDQLVRQRELIADQEIRGQNPAFAKSIIKELKAIQAKQVALREKLRAEVTRRAWSDQDMRAAESWTSSERM
;
A
#
# COMPACT_ATOMS: atom_id res chain seq x y z
N MET A 1 1.55 8.62 21.33
CA MET A 1 0.36 8.25 20.52
C MET A 1 0.72 7.00 19.72
N PRO A 2 0.33 5.78 20.13
CA PRO A 2 0.91 4.52 19.60
C PRO A 2 0.17 3.87 18.42
N ASN A 3 -0.82 4.53 17.81
CA ASN A 3 -1.72 3.82 16.86
C ASN A 3 -1.31 3.91 15.38
N ILE A 4 -0.52 4.90 14.98
CA ILE A 4 -0.21 5.16 13.57
C ILE A 4 1.12 4.54 13.15
N GLU A 5 2.12 4.57 14.04
CA GLU A 5 3.39 3.87 13.83
C GLU A 5 3.15 2.36 13.69
N HIS A 6 2.29 1.78 14.52
CA HIS A 6 1.89 0.37 14.43
C HIS A 6 1.17 0.05 13.10
N MET A 7 0.25 0.91 12.64
CA MET A 7 -0.41 0.73 11.34
C MET A 7 0.57 0.82 10.16
N LEU A 8 1.60 1.66 10.27
CA LEU A 8 2.65 1.76 9.25
C LEU A 8 3.54 0.52 9.25
N GLU A 9 3.94 0.02 10.43
CA GLU A 9 4.70 -1.22 10.57
C GLU A 9 3.91 -2.42 10.02
N GLU A 10 2.61 -2.53 10.29
CA GLU A 10 1.75 -3.57 9.72
C GLU A 10 1.65 -3.47 8.19
N LEU A 11 1.48 -2.25 7.66
CA LEU A 11 1.44 -2.03 6.21
C LEU A 11 2.78 -2.37 5.53
N GLU A 12 3.90 -2.03 6.16
CA GLU A 12 5.23 -2.37 5.66
C GLU A 12 5.48 -3.89 5.68
N ALA A 13 5.06 -4.57 6.75
CA ALA A 13 5.14 -6.02 6.87
C ALA A 13 4.29 -6.73 5.79
N ASP A 14 3.07 -6.25 5.55
CA ASP A 14 2.17 -6.77 4.52
C ASP A 14 2.73 -6.56 3.10
N ILE A 15 3.38 -5.41 2.87
CA ILE A 15 4.06 -5.14 1.59
C ILE A 15 5.24 -6.09 1.40
N ALA A 16 6.09 -6.25 2.41
CA ALA A 16 7.26 -7.14 2.34
C ALA A 16 6.85 -8.61 2.11
N ALA A 17 5.81 -9.08 2.82
CA ALA A 17 5.25 -10.42 2.60
C ALA A 17 4.70 -10.59 1.18
N GLY A 18 4.05 -9.56 0.64
CA GLY A 18 3.59 -9.54 -0.75
C GLY A 18 4.75 -9.60 -1.75
N GLU A 19 5.83 -8.86 -1.52
CA GLU A 19 7.02 -8.88 -2.38
C GLU A 19 7.71 -10.24 -2.37
N ASP A 20 7.88 -10.86 -1.20
CA ASP A 20 8.38 -12.22 -1.07
C ASP A 20 7.53 -13.24 -1.83
N GLN A 21 6.20 -13.10 -1.75
CA GLN A 21 5.28 -13.96 -2.49
C GLN A 21 5.40 -13.76 -4.01
N LEU A 22 5.57 -12.52 -4.47
CA LEU A 22 5.80 -12.20 -5.90
C LEU A 22 7.11 -12.83 -6.41
N VAL A 23 8.19 -12.76 -5.63
CA VAL A 23 9.49 -13.36 -5.99
C VAL A 23 9.34 -14.88 -6.13
N ARG A 24 8.76 -15.56 -5.13
CA ARG A 24 8.55 -17.01 -5.18
C ARG A 24 7.67 -17.44 -6.35
N GLN A 25 6.61 -16.68 -6.64
CA GLN A 25 5.73 -16.98 -7.78
C GLN A 25 6.43 -16.79 -9.13
N ARG A 26 7.30 -15.77 -9.25
CA ARG A 26 8.12 -15.56 -10.45
C ARG A 26 9.13 -16.68 -10.65
N GLU A 27 9.78 -17.14 -9.59
CA GLU A 27 10.71 -18.27 -9.65
C GLU A 27 10.00 -19.57 -10.07
N LEU A 28 8.79 -19.82 -9.54
CA LEU A 28 7.97 -20.95 -9.95
C LEU A 28 7.54 -20.88 -11.42
N ILE A 29 7.18 -19.70 -11.93
CA ILE A 29 6.89 -19.52 -13.37
C ILE A 29 8.15 -19.80 -14.19
N ALA A 30 9.29 -19.22 -13.82
CA ALA A 30 10.53 -19.40 -14.58
C ALA A 30 10.95 -20.87 -14.63
N ASP A 31 10.86 -21.60 -13.52
CA ASP A 31 11.17 -23.03 -13.46
C ASP A 31 10.17 -23.86 -14.32
N GLN A 32 8.89 -23.50 -14.35
CA GLN A 32 7.86 -24.17 -15.16
C GLN A 32 7.94 -23.84 -16.66
N GLU A 33 8.28 -22.59 -17.02
CA GLU A 33 8.52 -22.16 -18.41
C GLU A 33 9.77 -22.81 -18.99
N ILE A 34 10.87 -22.89 -18.23
CA ILE A 34 12.09 -23.60 -18.62
C ILE A 34 11.82 -25.10 -18.85
N ARG A 35 10.99 -25.71 -17.99
CA ARG A 35 10.57 -27.11 -18.13
C ARG A 35 9.50 -27.31 -19.20
N GLY A 36 8.98 -26.24 -19.82
CA GLY A 36 7.96 -26.28 -20.88
C GLY A 36 6.60 -26.84 -20.45
N GLN A 37 6.30 -26.86 -19.15
CA GLN A 37 5.40 -27.88 -18.61
C GLN A 37 3.92 -27.50 -18.46
N ASN A 38 3.50 -26.23 -18.34
CA ASN A 38 2.05 -25.96 -18.26
C ASN A 38 1.64 -24.49 -18.50
N PRO A 39 1.15 -24.13 -19.69
CA PRO A 39 0.64 -22.78 -19.98
C PRO A 39 -0.55 -22.39 -19.10
N ALA A 40 -1.35 -23.36 -18.64
CA ALA A 40 -2.49 -23.10 -17.75
C ALA A 40 -2.04 -22.70 -16.34
N PHE A 41 -0.94 -23.29 -15.85
CA PHE A 41 -0.33 -22.92 -14.57
C PHE A 41 0.24 -21.50 -14.62
N ALA A 42 1.02 -21.17 -15.66
CA ALA A 42 1.53 -19.81 -15.87
C ALA A 42 0.40 -18.78 -15.92
N LYS A 43 -0.71 -19.09 -16.61
CA LYS A 43 -1.90 -18.23 -16.65
C LYS A 43 -2.55 -18.05 -15.27
N SER A 44 -2.55 -19.10 -14.44
CA SER A 44 -3.04 -19.02 -13.05
C SER A 44 -2.18 -18.09 -12.20
N ILE A 45 -0.86 -18.24 -12.27
CA ILE A 45 0.06 -17.38 -11.51
C ILE A 45 -0.07 -15.93 -12.00
N ILE A 46 -0.13 -15.66 -13.31
CA ILE A 46 -0.35 -14.30 -13.83
C ILE A 46 -1.65 -13.68 -13.30
N LYS A 47 -2.71 -14.48 -13.14
CA LYS A 47 -3.98 -14.01 -12.56
C LYS A 47 -3.81 -13.65 -11.07
N GLU A 48 -3.08 -14.45 -10.30
CA GLU A 48 -2.77 -14.17 -8.90
C GLU A 48 -1.89 -12.92 -8.74
N LEU A 49 -0.84 -12.78 -9.57
CA LEU A 49 0.02 -11.60 -9.61
C LEU A 49 -0.81 -10.32 -9.84
N LYS A 50 -1.76 -10.34 -10.77
CA LYS A 50 -2.66 -9.20 -11.02
C LYS A 50 -3.55 -8.89 -9.82
N ALA A 51 -4.05 -9.91 -9.12
CA ALA A 51 -4.86 -9.70 -7.92
C ALA A 51 -4.05 -9.08 -6.78
N ILE A 52 -2.81 -9.53 -6.58
CA ILE A 52 -1.88 -8.94 -5.60
C ILE A 52 -1.57 -7.50 -5.97
N GLN A 53 -1.29 -7.22 -7.25
CA GLN A 53 -1.02 -5.88 -7.74
C GLN A 53 -2.21 -4.92 -7.53
N ALA A 54 -3.44 -5.39 -7.76
CA ALA A 54 -4.64 -4.60 -7.50
C ALA A 54 -4.82 -4.27 -6.01
N LYS A 55 -4.55 -5.23 -5.12
CA LYS A 55 -4.57 -5.00 -3.66
C LYS A 55 -3.54 -3.96 -3.23
N GLN A 56 -2.32 -4.04 -3.77
CA GLN A 56 -1.25 -3.07 -3.51
C GLN A 56 -1.64 -1.65 -3.93
N VAL A 57 -2.27 -1.49 -5.11
CA VAL A 57 -2.79 -0.18 -5.55
C VAL A 57 -3.84 0.35 -4.58
N ALA A 58 -4.80 -0.47 -4.17
CA ALA A 58 -5.84 -0.06 -3.23
C ALA A 58 -5.28 0.34 -1.85
N LEU A 59 -4.27 -0.38 -1.35
CA LEU A 59 -3.60 -0.03 -0.08
C LEU A 59 -2.85 1.31 -0.19
N ARG A 60 -2.15 1.55 -1.30
CA ARG A 60 -1.46 2.83 -1.55
C ARG A 60 -2.43 4.00 -1.67
N GLU A 61 -3.58 3.80 -2.29
CA GLU A 61 -4.64 4.81 -2.36
C GLU A 61 -5.21 5.14 -0.97
N LYS A 62 -5.49 4.12 -0.15
CA LYS A 62 -5.91 4.33 1.25
C LYS A 62 -4.88 5.11 2.04
N LEU A 63 -3.60 4.77 1.92
CA LEU A 63 -2.52 5.47 2.59
C LEU A 63 -2.45 6.95 2.16
N ARG A 64 -2.55 7.23 0.85
CA ARG A 64 -2.60 8.61 0.35
C ARG A 64 -3.80 9.37 0.87
N ALA A 65 -4.98 8.74 0.88
CA ALA A 65 -6.20 9.36 1.40
C ALA A 65 -6.04 9.75 2.87
N GLU A 66 -5.48 8.87 3.70
CA GLU A 66 -5.26 9.13 5.12
C GLU A 66 -4.19 10.21 5.36
N VAL A 67 -3.09 10.18 4.60
CA VAL A 67 -2.06 11.23 4.67
C VAL A 67 -2.63 12.59 4.26
N THR A 68 -3.46 12.63 3.21
CA THR A 68 -4.07 13.87 2.73
C THR A 68 -5.10 14.40 3.72
N ARG A 69 -5.93 13.51 4.31
CA ARG A 69 -6.88 13.85 5.37
C ARG A 69 -6.18 14.52 6.56
N ARG A 70 -4.99 14.03 6.93
CA ARG A 70 -4.20 14.59 8.02
C ARG A 70 -3.55 15.92 7.66
N ALA A 71 -3.01 16.07 6.45
CA ALA A 71 -2.41 17.33 6.01
C ALA A 71 -3.43 18.49 6.03
N TRP A 72 -4.68 18.22 5.67
CA TRP A 72 -5.76 19.20 5.74
C TRP A 72 -6.20 19.46 7.18
N SER A 73 -6.34 18.43 8.02
CA SER A 73 -6.67 18.60 9.44
C SER A 73 -5.63 19.44 10.20
N ASP A 74 -4.33 19.25 9.92
CA ASP A 74 -3.24 20.01 10.54
C ASP A 74 -3.17 21.44 9.99
N GLN A 75 -3.53 21.65 8.72
CA GLN A 75 -3.59 22.98 8.09
C GLN A 75 -4.83 23.78 8.54
N ASP A 76 -5.99 23.13 8.69
CA ASP A 76 -7.22 23.73 9.20
C ASP A 76 -7.07 24.13 10.68
N MET A 77 -6.36 23.35 11.50
CA MET A 77 -6.01 23.77 12.87
C MET A 77 -5.16 25.05 12.87
N ARG A 78 -4.12 25.14 12.03
CA ARG A 78 -3.33 26.39 11.89
C ARG A 78 -4.15 27.56 11.36
N ALA A 79 -5.05 27.32 10.41
CA ALA A 79 -5.91 28.36 9.85
C ALA A 79 -6.90 28.88 10.90
N ALA A 80 -7.51 28.00 11.70
CA ALA A 80 -8.40 28.36 12.80
C ALA A 80 -7.68 29.13 13.93
N GLU A 81 -6.42 28.80 14.22
CA GLU A 81 -5.58 29.54 15.18
C GLU A 81 -5.23 30.95 14.68
N SER A 82 -5.11 31.15 13.37
CA SER A 82 -4.79 32.47 12.78
C SER A 82 -5.96 33.46 12.77
N TRP A 83 -7.20 32.98 12.84
CA TRP A 83 -8.40 33.84 12.86
C TRP A 83 -8.82 34.28 14.27
N THR A 84 -8.46 33.52 15.31
CA THR A 84 -8.81 33.85 16.70
C THR A 84 -7.82 34.79 17.39
N SER A 85 -6.64 35.02 16.81
CA SER A 85 -5.65 35.99 17.34
C SER A 85 -5.82 37.43 16.81
N SER A 86 -6.72 37.67 15.85
CA SER A 86 -6.94 39.01 15.27
C SER A 86 -7.98 39.88 15.99
N GLU A 87 -8.63 39.39 17.06
CA GLU A 87 -9.71 40.11 17.77
C GLU A 87 -9.25 40.81 19.07
N ARG A 88 -7.93 40.86 19.35
CA ARG A 88 -7.36 41.61 20.48
C ARG A 88 -6.36 42.66 20.02
N MET A 89 -6.84 43.69 19.31
CA MET A 89 -6.27 45.04 19.31
C MET A 89 -7.38 46.08 19.19
#